data_AF-A0A0R0B3T8-F1
#
_entry.id   AF-A0A0R0B3T8-F1
#
_cell.length_a   1.000
_cell.length_b   1.000
_cell.length_c   1.000
_cell.angle_alpha   90.00
_cell.angle_beta   90.00
_cell.angle_gamma   90.00
#
_symmetry.space_group_name_H-M   'P 1'
#
loop_
_entity.id
_entity.type
_entity.pdbx_description
1 polymer ?
#
loop_
_entity_poly.entity_id
_entity_poly.type
_entity_poly.pdbx_seq_one_letter_code
_entity_poly.pdbx_strand_id
1 'polypeptide(L)'
;MKVWHPRKGDEKAKPKNIHFVIKDEGVYEVTNQPKLAGFYLFTTASGGRMTYLAISSAERTALLAAPAGANLESMLTALRKP
;
A
#
# COMPACT_ATOMS: atom_id res chain seq x y z
N MET A 1 -1.32 -28.46 18.38
CA MET A 1 -0.72 -27.27 17.73
C MET A 1 -1.25 -27.18 16.30
N LYS A 2 -2.00 -26.12 15.95
CA LYS A 2 -2.39 -25.87 14.56
C LYS A 2 -1.15 -25.41 13.79
N VAL A 3 -0.66 -26.28 12.91
CA VAL A 3 0.50 -26.01 12.07
C VAL A 3 0.10 -24.99 11.00
N TRP A 4 0.55 -23.75 11.14
CA TRP A 4 0.42 -22.70 10.13
C TRP A 4 1.46 -22.95 9.01
N HIS A 5 1.15 -23.91 8.14
CA HIS A 5 1.79 -24.28 6.86
C HIS A 5 2.38 -25.72 6.82
N PRO A 6 1.97 -26.56 5.84
CA PRO A 6 2.64 -27.81 5.56
C PRO A 6 3.88 -27.60 4.67
N ARG A 7 4.70 -28.65 4.70
CA ARG A 7 6.11 -28.76 4.29
C ARG A 7 6.39 -28.48 2.81
N LYS A 8 7.60 -27.96 2.58
CA LYS A 8 8.52 -28.16 1.43
C LYS A 8 7.91 -28.76 0.15
N GLY A 9 7.87 -27.97 -0.91
CA GLY A 9 7.76 -28.44 -2.29
C GLY A 9 6.73 -27.68 -3.11
N ASP A 10 7.04 -26.46 -3.55
CA ASP A 10 6.32 -25.84 -4.65
C ASP A 10 7.15 -24.69 -5.25
N GLU A 11 7.96 -25.00 -6.26
CA GLU A 11 8.52 -23.98 -7.19
C GLU A 11 7.41 -23.27 -8.02
N LYS A 12 6.14 -23.62 -7.77
CA LYS A 12 4.92 -22.92 -8.23
C LYS A 12 4.10 -22.35 -7.07
N ALA A 13 4.73 -22.04 -5.93
CA ALA A 13 4.06 -21.39 -4.81
C ALA A 13 3.40 -20.09 -5.29
N LYS A 14 2.08 -20.13 -5.46
CA LYS A 14 1.25 -18.97 -5.78
C LYS A 14 1.66 -17.83 -4.85
N PRO A 15 1.74 -16.58 -5.33
CA PRO A 15 2.11 -15.45 -4.48
C PRO A 15 1.26 -15.49 -3.22
N LYS A 16 1.92 -15.40 -2.05
CA LYS A 16 1.21 -15.32 -0.76
C LYS A 16 0.33 -14.07 -0.82
N ASN A 17 -0.97 -14.25 -0.97
CA ASN A 17 -1.93 -13.14 -0.92
C ASN A 17 -1.95 -12.60 0.51
N ILE A 18 -1.58 -11.32 0.65
CA ILE A 18 -1.64 -10.61 1.93
C ILE A 18 -2.91 -9.78 1.94
N HIS A 19 -3.71 -9.93 2.99
CA HIS A 19 -4.94 -9.16 3.18
C HIS A 19 -4.66 -8.04 4.17
N PHE A 20 -4.84 -6.80 3.71
CA PHE A 20 -4.80 -5.61 4.57
C PHE A 20 -6.22 -5.14 4.81
N VAL A 21 -6.56 -4.83 6.06
CA VAL A 21 -7.80 -4.12 6.38
C VAL A 21 -7.50 -2.63 6.23
N ILE A 22 -7.84 -2.09 5.06
CA ILE A 22 -7.77 -0.65 4.79
C ILE A 22 -9.16 -0.09 5.04
N LYS A 23 -9.29 0.83 5.99
CA LYS A 23 -10.59 1.42 6.37
C LYS A 23 -10.98 2.55 5.43
N ASP A 24 -10.00 3.39 5.10
CA ASP A 24 -10.19 4.62 4.34
C ASP A 24 -9.02 4.80 3.37
N GLU A 25 -9.23 5.60 2.33
CA GLU A 25 -8.16 6.07 1.46
C GLU A 25 -7.12 6.87 2.28
N GLY A 26 -5.86 6.78 1.89
CA GLY A 26 -4.81 7.55 2.55
C GLY A 26 -3.44 6.92 2.53
N VAL A 27 -2.55 7.49 3.32
CA VAL A 27 -1.15 7.07 3.43
C VAL A 27 -0.99 6.08 4.57
N TYR A 28 -0.41 4.93 4.26
CA TYR A 28 -0.15 3.85 5.20
C TYR A 28 1.33 3.47 5.21
N GLU A 29 1.80 3.06 6.38
CA GLU A 29 3.11 2.45 6.55
C GLU A 29 2.93 0.94 6.76
N VAL A 30 3.55 0.15 5.88
CA VAL A 30 3.61 -1.29 6.04
C VAL A 30 4.89 -1.63 6.79
N THR A 31 4.73 -2.18 7.98
CA THR A 31 5.83 -2.66 8.83
C THR A 31 5.79 -4.18 8.94
N ASN A 32 6.87 -4.79 9.44
CA ASN A 32 6.95 -6.23 9.72
C ASN A 32 6.73 -7.18 8.52
N GLN A 33 6.81 -6.66 7.30
CA GLN A 33 6.77 -7.42 6.05
C GLN A 33 7.99 -7.05 5.20
N PRO A 34 9.14 -7.73 5.34
CA PRO A 34 10.42 -7.28 4.76
C PRO A 34 10.39 -6.98 3.25
N LYS A 35 9.55 -7.68 2.49
CA LYS A 35 9.43 -7.50 1.03
C LYS A 35 8.47 -6.39 0.60
N LEU A 36 7.64 -5.90 1.52
CA LEU A 36 6.62 -4.88 1.29
C LEU A 36 6.74 -3.73 2.30
N ALA A 37 7.84 -3.66 3.03
CA ALA A 37 8.02 -2.64 4.04
C ALA A 37 8.22 -1.29 3.35
N GLY A 38 7.47 -0.27 3.77
CA GLY A 38 7.53 1.04 3.16
C GLY A 38 6.23 1.82 3.28
N PHE A 39 6.18 2.97 2.62
CA PHE A 39 5.02 3.85 2.59
C PHE A 39 4.22 3.63 1.32
N TYR A 40 2.90 3.65 1.46
CA TYR A 40 1.97 3.43 0.36
C TYR A 40 0.81 4.42 0.45
N LEU A 41 0.39 4.95 -0.70
CA LEU A 41 -0.87 5.64 -0.86
C LEU A 41 -1.92 4.65 -1.36
N PHE A 42 -3.00 4.47 -0.61
CA PHE A 42 -4.15 3.66 -1.00
C PHE A 42 -5.30 4.55 -1.48
N THR A 43 -5.84 4.26 -2.65
CA THR A 43 -6.93 5.01 -3.30
C THR A 43 -8.00 4.06 -3.81
N THR A 44 -9.25 4.50 -3.86
CA THR A 44 -10.34 3.72 -4.45
C THR A 44 -10.41 4.01 -5.94
N ALA A 45 -10.21 2.97 -6.74
CA ALA A 45 -10.42 3.03 -8.18
C ALA A 45 -11.91 2.98 -8.54
N SER A 46 -12.22 3.39 -9.76
CA SER A 46 -13.56 3.24 -10.35
C SER A 46 -13.97 1.75 -10.31
N GLY A 47 -15.06 1.47 -9.59
CA GLY A 47 -15.56 0.11 -9.34
C GLY A 47 -15.31 -0.43 -7.92
N GLY A 48 -14.90 0.42 -6.97
CA GLY A 48 -14.79 0.05 -5.55
C GLY A 48 -13.60 -0.84 -5.22
N ARG A 49 -12.65 -0.99 -6.16
CA ARG A 49 -11.39 -1.69 -5.94
C ARG A 49 -10.40 -0.74 -5.28
N MET A 50 -9.67 -1.22 -4.28
CA MET A 50 -8.57 -0.45 -3.70
C MET A 50 -7.30 -0.65 -4.53
N THR A 51 -6.69 0.45 -4.94
CA THR A 51 -5.36 0.50 -5.56
C THR A 51 -4.35 1.03 -4.57
N TYR A 52 -3.07 0.68 -4.77
CA TYR A 52 -1.98 1.17 -3.94
C TYR A 52 -0.79 1.62 -4.79
N LEU A 53 -0.12 2.66 -4.32
CA LEU A 53 1.08 3.22 -4.94
C LEU A 53 2.17 3.31 -3.88
N ALA A 54 3.33 2.70 -4.13
CA ALA A 54 4.49 2.89 -3.26
C ALA A 54 4.95 4.35 -3.34
N ILE A 55 5.26 4.96 -2.18
CA ILE A 55 5.70 6.34 -2.06
C ILE A 55 6.99 6.45 -1.23
N SER A 56 7.77 7.48 -1.48
CA SER A 56 8.97 7.82 -0.72
C SER A 56 8.62 8.52 0.60
N SER A 57 9.62 8.64 1.50
CA SER A 57 9.43 9.39 2.75
C SER A 57 9.16 10.88 2.52
N ALA A 58 9.68 11.48 1.45
CA ALA A 58 9.42 12.88 1.12
C ALA A 58 7.97 13.06 0.63
N GLU A 59 7.51 12.18 -0.26
CA GLU A 59 6.13 12.15 -0.76
C GLU A 59 5.14 11.92 0.40
N ARG A 60 5.46 11.00 1.33
CA ARG A 60 4.65 10.76 2.54
C ARG A 60 4.43 12.04 3.34
N THR A 61 5.50 12.80 3.62
CA THR A 61 5.39 14.05 4.38
C THR A 61 4.50 15.08 3.67
N ALA A 62 4.66 15.23 2.36
CA ALA A 62 3.85 16.15 1.57
C ALA A 62 2.36 15.74 1.51
N LEU A 63 2.09 14.45 1.39
CA LEU A 63 0.71 13.93 1.34
C LEU A 63 0.01 13.99 2.70
N LEU A 64 0.73 13.75 3.80
CA LEU A 64 0.16 13.89 5.16
C LEU A 64 -0.12 15.34 5.54
N ALA A 65 0.57 16.30 4.93
CA ALA A 65 0.33 17.73 5.10
C ALA A 65 -0.82 18.26 4.23
N ALA A 66 -1.44 17.41 3.39
CA ALA A 66 -2.52 17.82 2.52
C ALA A 66 -3.77 18.25 3.32
N PRO A 67 -4.51 19.26 2.85
CA PRO A 67 -5.76 19.67 3.49
C PRO A 67 -6.82 18.56 3.39
N ALA A 68 -7.75 18.53 4.34
CA ALA A 68 -8.85 17.57 4.35
C ALA A 68 -9.66 17.67 3.03
N GLY A 69 -9.90 16.52 2.39
CA GLY A 69 -10.60 16.44 1.09
C GLY A 69 -9.71 16.70 -0.13
N ALA A 70 -8.40 16.89 0.04
CA ALA A 70 -7.47 16.99 -1.09
C ALA A 70 -7.42 15.67 -1.89
N ASN A 71 -7.30 15.80 -3.21
CA ASN A 71 -7.06 14.65 -4.08
C ASN A 71 -5.58 14.22 -3.99
N LEU A 72 -5.30 13.25 -3.11
CA LEU A 72 -3.96 12.76 -2.82
C LEU A 72 -3.27 12.13 -4.05
N GLU A 73 -4.03 11.51 -4.96
CA GLU A 73 -3.49 10.92 -6.18
C GLU A 73 -2.98 12.00 -7.15
N SER A 74 -3.75 13.08 -7.30
CA SER A 74 -3.35 14.24 -8.10
C SER A 74 -2.13 14.94 -7.49
N MET A 75 -2.08 15.06 -6.17
CA MET A 75 -0.92 15.61 -5.46
C MET A 75 0.33 14.75 -5.66
N LEU A 76 0.22 13.43 -5.50
CA LEU A 76 1.34 12.51 -5.74
C LEU A 76 1.83 12.61 -7.19
N THR A 77 0.91 12.73 -8.15
CA THR A 77 1.26 12.92 -9.56
C THR A 77 2.01 14.23 -9.78
N ALA A 78 1.61 15.31 -9.10
CA ALA A 78 2.31 16.60 -9.16
C ALA A 78 3.71 16.53 -8.54
N LEU A 79 3.89 15.82 -7.43
CA LEU A 79 5.19 15.63 -6.77
C LEU A 79 6.19 14.82 -7.62
N ARG A 80 5.68 13.95 -8.51
CA ARG A 80 6.50 13.11 -9.39
C ARG A 80 6.81 13.76 -10.73
N LYS A 81 6.18 14.89 -11.04
CA LYS A 81 6.53 15.64 -12.26
C LYS A 81 7.91 16.29 -12.06
N PRO A 82 8.80 16.19 -13.06
CA PRO A 82 10.13 16.78 -13.01
C PRO A 82 10.09 18.31 -12.97
#